data_AF-A0A5C5FP80-F1
#
_entry.id   AF-A0A5C5FP80-F1
#
_cell.length_a   1.000
_cell.length_b   1.000
_cell.length_c   1.000
_cell.angle_alpha   90.00
_cell.angle_beta   90.00
_cell.angle_gamma   90.00
#
_symmetry.space_group_name_H-M   'P 1'
#
loop_
_entity.id
_entity.type
_entity.pdbx_description
1 polymer ?
#
loop_
_entity_poly.entity_id
_entity_poly.type
_entity_poly.pdbx_seq_one_letter_code
_entity_poly.pdbx_strand_id
1 'polypeptide(L)'
;MLSATEKALRKLIKEQQSLNPSRVTELDGVPSPAAFSRFVAGNRPVVMRGAGRELQIPALERWSDEYLVEKLAERELDISATPEGNADAIVDGVFVEPASVKMTLSTLFAHLRQEQDSPDADRPVYYLQSQNGNLADEYAPLQDDVGREGPAFAREVFGQPPDVANVWIGGCRSKTSLHKDPYENLYLVVRGTKTFTLFPPSEAYCMHEQLFPHATYTFDPTSSSSPSPFSISLTSPPVHLPWIPINLDAPSRSQHPRFSLARPLRVTLHSGDMLYLPALWFHRVEQDVGPGPGPGSAGEGRTQAAIAVNWWTDLDFGAPVWGLFGLVRRLTMALDGREDEEEGGASSEEEGL
;
A
#
# COMPACT_ATOMS: atom_id res chain seq x y z
N MET A 1 15.10 32.92 8.57
CA MET A 1 14.43 33.35 7.31
C MET A 1 14.55 32.21 6.31
N LEU A 2 13.51 31.93 5.52
CA LEU A 2 13.55 30.85 4.53
C LEU A 2 14.55 31.14 3.40
N SER A 3 15.26 30.12 2.93
CA SER A 3 16.13 30.20 1.76
C SER A 3 15.34 30.45 0.47
N ALA A 4 16.02 30.79 -0.62
CA ALA A 4 15.38 30.94 -1.93
C ALA A 4 14.76 29.61 -2.40
N THR A 5 15.47 28.49 -2.20
CA THR A 5 15.01 27.14 -2.52
C THR A 5 13.77 26.76 -1.72
N GLU A 6 13.74 27.01 -0.42
CA GLU A 6 12.56 26.74 0.41
C GLU A 6 11.34 27.55 -0.05
N LYS A 7 11.53 28.82 -0.41
CA LYS A 7 10.44 29.65 -0.95
C LYS A 7 9.92 29.09 -2.27
N ALA A 8 10.80 28.62 -3.15
CA ALA A 8 10.43 28.02 -4.43
C ALA A 8 9.64 26.72 -4.25
N LEU A 9 10.10 25.80 -3.39
CA LEU A 9 9.41 24.54 -3.10
C LEU A 9 8.02 24.78 -2.49
N ARG A 10 7.92 25.71 -1.52
CA ARG A 10 6.62 26.09 -0.95
C ARG A 10 5.68 26.72 -1.97
N LYS A 11 6.21 27.46 -2.94
CA LYS A 11 5.43 28.05 -4.03
C LYS A 11 4.92 26.96 -4.99
N LEU A 12 5.78 26.02 -5.38
CA LEU A 12 5.42 24.85 -6.20
C LEU A 12 4.24 24.09 -5.58
N ILE A 13 4.32 23.76 -4.29
CA ILE A 13 3.25 23.05 -3.56
C ILE A 13 1.93 23.85 -3.62
N LYS A 14 1.97 25.15 -3.29
CA LYS A 14 0.78 26.01 -3.29
C LYS A 14 0.15 26.14 -4.67
N GLU A 15 0.97 26.32 -5.71
CA GLU A 15 0.51 26.41 -7.09
C GLU A 15 -0.17 25.10 -7.51
N GLN A 16 0.47 23.96 -7.23
CA GLN A 16 -0.11 22.66 -7.54
C GLN A 16 -1.44 22.43 -6.80
N GLN A 17 -1.51 22.74 -5.50
CA GLN A 17 -2.74 22.65 -4.72
C GLN A 17 -3.85 23.60 -5.19
N SER A 18 -3.50 24.72 -5.83
CA SER A 18 -4.46 25.70 -6.37
C SER A 18 -5.00 25.32 -7.75
N LEU A 19 -4.17 24.66 -8.56
CA LEU A 19 -4.51 24.26 -9.93
C LEU A 19 -5.20 22.88 -9.99
N ASN A 20 -5.12 22.09 -8.92
CA ASN A 20 -5.68 20.75 -8.87
C ASN A 20 -6.84 20.66 -7.87
N PRO A 21 -7.86 19.82 -8.14
CA PRO A 21 -8.94 19.56 -7.21
C PRO A 21 -8.43 19.00 -5.88
N SER A 22 -9.18 19.29 -4.82
CA SER A 22 -8.90 18.78 -3.46
C SER A 22 -9.56 17.43 -3.16
N ARG A 23 -9.96 16.71 -4.20
CA ARG A 23 -10.64 15.42 -4.16
C ARG A 23 -10.19 14.63 -5.37
N VAL A 24 -10.14 13.31 -5.21
CA VAL A 24 -9.87 12.40 -6.33
C VAL A 24 -11.10 12.40 -7.25
N THR A 25 -10.86 12.33 -8.56
CA THR A 25 -11.94 12.26 -9.54
C THR A 25 -12.57 10.87 -9.46
N GLU A 26 -13.89 10.79 -9.54
CA GLU A 26 -14.62 9.53 -9.56
C GLU A 26 -15.37 9.39 -10.88
N LEU A 27 -15.28 8.21 -11.48
CA LEU A 27 -15.99 7.80 -12.69
C LEU A 27 -16.98 6.70 -12.34
N ASP A 28 -18.12 6.69 -13.01
CA ASP A 28 -19.04 5.56 -12.98
C ASP A 28 -18.53 4.51 -13.99
N GLY A 29 -17.95 3.42 -13.48
CA GLY A 29 -17.46 2.33 -14.32
C GLY A 29 -16.07 2.54 -14.92
N VAL A 30 -15.77 1.74 -15.94
CA VAL A 30 -14.45 1.69 -16.59
C VAL A 30 -14.32 2.79 -17.66
N PRO A 31 -13.26 3.62 -17.63
CA PRO A 31 -13.01 4.60 -18.69
C PRO A 31 -12.58 3.93 -20.00
N SER A 32 -12.80 4.62 -21.12
CA SER A 32 -12.10 4.25 -22.36
C SER A 32 -10.58 4.43 -22.20
N PRO A 33 -9.74 3.68 -22.94
CA PRO A 33 -8.28 3.85 -22.93
C PRO A 33 -7.85 5.31 -23.16
N ALA A 34 -8.50 6.01 -24.09
CA ALA A 34 -8.22 7.41 -24.38
C ALA A 34 -8.63 8.37 -23.23
N ALA A 35 -9.63 8.01 -22.42
CA ALA A 35 -9.97 8.77 -21.21
C ALA A 35 -9.00 8.44 -20.07
N PHE A 36 -8.65 7.16 -19.91
CA PHE A 36 -7.70 6.70 -18.90
C PHE A 36 -6.30 7.30 -19.10
N SER A 37 -5.81 7.37 -20.34
CA SER A 37 -4.51 7.94 -20.67
C SER A 37 -4.35 9.41 -20.25
N ARG A 38 -5.43 10.17 -20.11
CA ARG A 38 -5.39 11.55 -19.58
C ARG A 38 -5.06 11.59 -18.10
N PHE A 39 -5.50 10.60 -17.33
CA PHE A 39 -5.16 10.46 -15.92
C PHE A 39 -3.70 10.02 -15.75
N VAL A 40 -3.26 9.05 -16.57
CA VAL A 40 -1.86 8.58 -16.60
C VAL A 40 -0.91 9.74 -16.98
N ALA A 41 -1.15 10.41 -18.11
CA ALA A 41 -0.33 11.53 -18.57
C ALA A 41 -0.33 12.73 -17.60
N GLY A 42 -1.41 12.90 -16.84
CA GLY A 42 -1.51 13.93 -15.81
C GLY A 42 -0.92 13.52 -14.45
N ASN A 43 -0.48 12.26 -14.29
CA ASN A 43 -0.13 11.63 -13.01
C ASN A 43 -1.22 11.90 -11.94
N ARG A 44 -2.48 11.65 -12.30
CA ARG A 44 -3.66 11.93 -11.46
C ARG A 44 -4.38 10.64 -11.07
N PRO A 45 -4.66 10.43 -9.76
CA PRO A 45 -5.47 9.31 -9.34
C PRO A 45 -6.91 9.46 -9.81
N VAL A 46 -7.56 8.34 -10.05
CA VAL A 46 -8.98 8.28 -10.39
C VAL A 46 -9.62 7.03 -9.79
N VAL A 47 -10.82 7.20 -9.23
CA VAL A 47 -11.65 6.09 -8.77
C VAL A 47 -12.62 5.72 -9.88
N MET A 48 -12.75 4.42 -10.14
CA MET A 48 -13.66 3.83 -11.10
C MET A 48 -14.68 3.02 -10.30
N ARG A 49 -15.83 3.63 -10.01
CA ARG A 49 -16.88 3.07 -9.17
C ARG A 49 -17.52 1.87 -9.85
N GLY A 50 -17.57 0.73 -9.17
CA GLY A 50 -18.15 -0.50 -9.73
C GLY A 50 -17.39 -1.12 -10.92
N ALA A 51 -16.16 -0.67 -11.22
CA ALA A 51 -15.35 -1.16 -12.33
C ALA A 51 -15.19 -2.68 -12.35
N GLY A 52 -14.98 -3.32 -11.20
CA GLY A 52 -14.85 -4.77 -11.13
C GLY A 52 -16.13 -5.51 -11.54
N ARG A 53 -17.31 -4.93 -11.32
CA ARG A 53 -18.59 -5.52 -11.75
C ARG A 53 -18.78 -5.39 -13.25
N GLU A 54 -18.44 -4.22 -13.80
CA GLU A 54 -18.49 -3.97 -15.25
C GLU A 54 -17.50 -4.86 -16.02
N LEU A 55 -16.29 -5.06 -15.47
CA LEU A 55 -15.30 -6.01 -15.97
C LEU A 55 -15.67 -7.47 -15.71
N GLN A 56 -16.79 -7.74 -15.03
CA GLN A 56 -17.28 -9.07 -14.70
C GLN A 56 -16.24 -9.92 -13.96
N ILE A 57 -15.50 -9.32 -13.02
CA ILE A 57 -14.44 -9.98 -12.26
C ILE A 57 -15.03 -11.12 -11.40
N PRO A 58 -14.73 -12.41 -11.70
CA PRO A 58 -15.34 -13.54 -11.01
C PRO A 58 -15.13 -13.56 -9.49
N ALA A 59 -14.00 -13.04 -9.01
CA ALA A 59 -13.67 -12.97 -7.59
C ALA A 59 -14.76 -12.27 -6.74
N LEU A 60 -15.45 -11.28 -7.30
CA LEU A 60 -16.53 -10.55 -6.60
C LEU A 60 -17.70 -11.46 -6.20
N GLU A 61 -17.91 -12.54 -6.95
CA GLU A 61 -18.99 -13.52 -6.71
C GLU A 61 -18.48 -14.83 -6.11
N ARG A 62 -17.19 -15.13 -6.25
CA ARG A 62 -16.61 -16.43 -5.85
C ARG A 62 -15.87 -16.42 -4.53
N TRP A 63 -15.21 -15.32 -4.17
CA TRP A 63 -14.27 -15.30 -3.04
C TRP A 63 -14.98 -15.22 -1.67
N SER A 64 -15.72 -16.27 -1.34
CA SER A 64 -16.16 -16.59 0.03
C SER A 64 -15.00 -17.16 0.84
N ASP A 65 -15.12 -17.19 2.17
CA ASP A 65 -14.09 -17.80 3.02
C ASP A 65 -13.90 -19.29 2.67
N GLU A 66 -15.01 -20.01 2.46
CA GLU A 66 -15.02 -21.44 2.10
C GLU A 66 -14.37 -21.68 0.74
N TYR A 67 -14.71 -20.86 -0.27
CA TYR A 67 -14.12 -20.97 -1.59
C TYR A 67 -12.60 -20.77 -1.53
N LEU A 68 -12.13 -19.73 -0.84
CA LEU A 68 -10.70 -19.43 -0.76
C LEU A 68 -9.93 -20.53 -0.03
N VAL A 69 -10.48 -21.04 1.07
CA VAL A 69 -9.92 -22.17 1.84
C VAL A 69 -9.82 -23.42 0.97
N GLU A 70 -10.91 -23.78 0.27
CA GLU A 70 -10.94 -24.93 -0.63
C GLU A 70 -9.95 -24.76 -1.78
N LYS A 71 -9.92 -23.58 -2.42
CA LYS A 71 -9.13 -23.31 -3.62
C LYS A 71 -7.63 -23.32 -3.36
N LEU A 72 -7.21 -22.88 -2.17
CA LEU A 72 -5.80 -22.93 -1.74
C LEU A 72 -5.44 -24.26 -1.05
N ALA A 73 -6.39 -25.18 -0.92
CA ALA A 73 -6.19 -26.55 -0.42
C ALA A 73 -5.47 -26.63 0.93
N GLU A 74 -5.68 -25.64 1.81
CA GLU A 74 -5.09 -25.58 3.16
C GLU A 74 -3.56 -25.75 3.20
N ARG A 75 -2.85 -25.30 2.16
CA ARG A 75 -1.38 -25.20 2.22
C ARG A 75 -0.93 -24.15 3.23
N GLU A 76 0.28 -24.33 3.76
CA GLU A 76 0.93 -23.28 4.56
C GLU A 76 1.34 -22.11 3.66
N LEU A 77 0.97 -20.90 4.09
CA LEU A 77 1.20 -19.64 3.40
C LEU A 77 2.06 -18.74 4.27
N ASP A 78 2.89 -17.89 3.65
CA ASP A 78 3.66 -16.88 4.35
C ASP A 78 2.77 -15.66 4.65
N ILE A 79 2.50 -15.44 5.93
CA ILE A 79 1.63 -14.38 6.44
C ILE A 79 2.45 -13.43 7.30
N SER A 80 2.25 -12.13 7.13
CA SER A 80 2.90 -11.12 7.96
C SER A 80 2.24 -11.05 9.34
N ALA A 81 3.06 -11.00 10.40
CA ALA A 81 2.64 -10.80 11.78
C ALA A 81 3.33 -9.58 12.37
N THR A 82 2.56 -8.72 13.04
CA THR A 82 3.05 -7.53 13.74
C THR A 82 2.38 -7.37 15.10
N PRO A 83 2.97 -6.61 16.04
CA PRO A 83 2.32 -6.34 17.32
C PRO A 83 1.07 -5.47 17.18
N GLU A 84 1.14 -4.38 16.40
CA GLU A 84 0.11 -3.34 16.36
C GLU A 84 -0.56 -3.16 14.99
N GLY A 85 -0.23 -3.98 14.00
CA GLY A 85 -0.77 -3.88 12.64
C GLY A 85 -0.03 -2.89 11.74
N ASN A 86 1.08 -2.35 12.21
CA ASN A 86 1.96 -1.40 11.53
C ASN A 86 3.10 -2.13 10.81
N ALA A 87 2.79 -2.81 9.71
CA ALA A 87 3.84 -3.38 8.87
C ALA A 87 4.59 -2.28 8.11
N ASP A 88 5.89 -2.51 7.88
CA ASP A 88 6.78 -1.62 7.12
C ASP A 88 6.74 -0.20 7.67
N ALA A 89 7.10 -0.04 8.94
CA ALA A 89 6.90 1.18 9.69
C ALA A 89 8.11 1.54 10.57
N ILE A 90 8.18 2.81 10.98
CA ILE A 90 9.20 3.26 11.92
C ILE A 90 8.75 2.93 13.35
N VAL A 91 9.58 2.14 14.04
CA VAL A 91 9.42 1.76 15.45
C VAL A 91 10.69 2.16 16.20
N ASP A 92 10.55 3.06 17.17
CA ASP A 92 11.67 3.57 17.99
C ASP A 92 12.92 4.02 17.20
N GLY A 93 12.71 4.61 16.02
CA GLY A 93 13.78 5.13 15.16
C GLY A 93 14.44 4.10 14.24
N VAL A 94 13.81 2.93 14.06
CA VAL A 94 14.25 1.86 13.17
C VAL A 94 13.11 1.55 12.20
N PHE A 95 13.42 1.30 10.92
CA PHE A 95 12.44 0.76 9.98
C PHE A 95 12.32 -0.74 10.21
N VAL A 96 11.11 -1.21 10.50
CA VAL A 96 10.85 -2.60 10.88
C VAL A 96 9.88 -3.25 9.91
N GLU A 97 10.34 -4.28 9.21
CA GLU A 97 9.52 -5.20 8.43
C GLU A 97 8.75 -6.16 9.36
N PRO A 98 7.56 -6.65 8.95
CA PRO A 98 6.80 -7.61 9.73
C PRO A 98 7.54 -8.95 9.86
N ALA A 99 7.17 -9.74 10.88
CA ALA A 99 7.60 -11.13 10.96
C ALA A 99 6.88 -11.96 9.90
N SER A 100 7.57 -12.87 9.23
CA SER A 100 6.92 -13.86 8.36
C SER A 100 6.60 -15.13 9.15
N VAL A 101 5.34 -15.56 9.13
CA VAL A 101 4.87 -16.76 9.81
C VAL A 101 4.11 -17.66 8.84
N LYS A 102 4.32 -18.97 8.94
CA LYS A 102 3.58 -19.93 8.14
C LYS A 102 2.27 -20.32 8.81
N MET A 103 1.16 -20.19 8.10
CA MET A 103 -0.14 -20.68 8.53
C MET A 103 -1.08 -20.96 7.35
N THR A 104 -2.13 -21.74 7.60
CA THR A 104 -3.17 -21.96 6.59
C THR A 104 -4.15 -20.79 6.51
N LEU A 105 -4.90 -20.69 5.40
CA LEU A 105 -5.91 -19.64 5.26
C LEU A 105 -7.05 -19.78 6.28
N SER A 106 -7.45 -21.01 6.63
CA SER A 106 -8.44 -21.23 7.70
C SER A 106 -7.97 -20.68 9.05
N THR A 107 -6.69 -20.83 9.36
CA THR A 107 -6.05 -20.30 10.58
C THR A 107 -6.01 -18.77 10.55
N LEU A 108 -5.62 -18.17 9.41
CA LEU A 108 -5.68 -16.72 9.23
C LEU A 108 -7.10 -16.19 9.46
N PHE A 109 -8.11 -16.77 8.82
CA PHE A 109 -9.50 -16.34 9.01
C PHE A 109 -9.97 -16.53 10.45
N ALA A 110 -9.54 -17.58 11.16
CA ALA A 110 -9.83 -17.74 12.58
C ALA A 110 -9.26 -16.57 13.41
N HIS A 111 -8.01 -16.18 13.17
CA HIS A 111 -7.40 -15.02 13.82
C HIS A 111 -8.13 -13.71 13.50
N LEU A 112 -8.54 -13.51 12.25
CA LEU A 112 -9.30 -12.33 11.84
C LEU A 112 -10.67 -12.26 12.54
N ARG A 113 -11.35 -13.39 12.79
CA ARG A 113 -12.60 -13.36 13.59
C ARG A 113 -12.34 -12.96 15.02
N GLN A 114 -11.31 -13.55 15.61
CA GLN A 114 -10.95 -13.25 16.98
C GLN A 114 -10.62 -11.76 17.13
N GLU A 115 -9.86 -11.17 16.18
CA GLU A 115 -9.60 -9.73 16.12
C GLU A 115 -10.90 -8.92 16.14
N GLN A 116 -11.88 -9.28 15.32
CA GLN A 116 -13.18 -8.59 15.29
C GLN A 116 -13.98 -8.71 16.60
N ASP A 117 -13.85 -9.83 17.30
CA ASP A 117 -14.54 -10.07 18.57
C ASP A 117 -13.90 -9.31 19.74
N SER A 118 -12.63 -8.92 19.61
CA SER A 118 -11.88 -8.21 20.65
C SER A 118 -10.78 -7.35 20.02
N PRO A 119 -11.13 -6.21 19.39
CA PRO A 119 -10.19 -5.39 18.62
C PRO A 119 -9.09 -4.75 19.48
N ASP A 120 -9.38 -4.49 20.76
CA ASP A 120 -8.45 -3.88 21.72
C ASP A 120 -7.60 -4.90 22.48
N ALA A 121 -7.76 -6.19 22.20
CA ALA A 121 -6.97 -7.21 22.88
C ALA A 121 -5.51 -7.17 22.40
N ASP A 122 -4.59 -7.28 23.35
CA ASP A 122 -3.16 -7.38 23.09
C ASP A 122 -2.83 -8.72 22.42
N ARG A 123 -2.86 -8.72 21.09
CA ARG A 123 -2.63 -9.89 20.24
C ARG A 123 -1.97 -9.50 18.93
N PRO A 124 -1.21 -10.43 18.32
CA PRO A 124 -0.66 -10.25 16.99
C PRO A 124 -1.72 -9.83 15.97
N VAL A 125 -1.34 -8.92 15.09
CA VAL A 125 -2.10 -8.55 13.89
C VAL A 125 -1.51 -9.29 12.70
N TYR A 126 -2.36 -10.06 12.02
CA TYR A 126 -1.98 -10.84 10.85
C TYR A 126 -2.47 -10.17 9.58
N TYR A 127 -1.63 -10.19 8.55
CA TYR A 127 -1.96 -9.61 7.26
C TYR A 127 -1.25 -10.36 6.13
N LEU A 128 -2.03 -10.81 5.13
CA LEU A 128 -1.47 -11.31 3.88
C LEU A 128 -1.18 -10.09 3.01
N GLN A 129 0.10 -9.74 2.90
CA GLN A 129 0.55 -8.51 2.26
C GLN A 129 1.88 -8.63 1.51
N SER A 130 2.31 -9.85 1.15
CA SER A 130 3.53 -10.01 0.36
C SER A 130 3.37 -9.31 -0.99
N GLN A 131 4.25 -8.35 -1.28
CA GLN A 131 4.19 -7.47 -2.48
C GLN A 131 5.09 -7.96 -3.62
N ASN A 132 5.39 -9.25 -3.62
CA ASN A 132 6.37 -9.93 -4.47
C ASN A 132 5.72 -10.64 -5.67
N GLY A 133 4.52 -10.22 -6.08
CA GLY A 133 3.77 -10.93 -7.12
C GLY A 133 3.09 -12.19 -6.61
N ASN A 134 2.72 -12.20 -5.33
CA ASN A 134 2.20 -13.36 -4.64
C ASN A 134 1.02 -14.02 -5.38
N LEU A 135 0.22 -13.25 -6.13
CA LEU A 135 -0.94 -13.78 -6.84
C LEU A 135 -0.55 -14.73 -7.98
N ALA A 136 0.59 -14.51 -8.62
CA ALA A 136 1.07 -15.34 -9.72
C ALA A 136 1.83 -16.59 -9.24
N ASP A 137 2.17 -16.68 -7.95
CA ASP A 137 2.96 -17.77 -7.37
C ASP A 137 2.21 -18.45 -6.22
N GLU A 138 2.38 -17.96 -4.99
CA GLU A 138 1.75 -18.45 -3.76
C GLU A 138 0.22 -18.45 -3.78
N TYR A 139 -0.43 -17.78 -4.74
CA TYR A 139 -1.88 -17.75 -4.90
C TYR A 139 -2.34 -17.97 -6.35
N ALA A 140 -1.50 -18.59 -7.19
CA ALA A 140 -1.80 -18.87 -8.59
C ALA A 140 -3.20 -19.52 -8.85
N PRO A 141 -3.72 -20.43 -7.99
CA PRO A 141 -5.08 -20.97 -8.18
C PRO A 141 -6.21 -19.93 -8.16
N LEU A 142 -5.97 -18.73 -7.62
CA LEU A 142 -6.92 -17.61 -7.56
C LEU A 142 -6.79 -16.65 -8.76
N GLN A 143 -5.69 -16.70 -9.50
CA GLN A 143 -5.37 -15.72 -10.55
C GLN A 143 -6.42 -15.70 -11.68
N ASP A 144 -7.00 -16.86 -12.00
CA ASP A 144 -8.04 -16.98 -13.03
C ASP A 144 -9.33 -16.25 -12.65
N ASP A 145 -9.58 -15.99 -11.37
CA ASP A 145 -10.78 -15.29 -10.89
C ASP A 145 -10.67 -13.76 -10.98
N VAL A 146 -9.49 -13.22 -11.34
CA VAL A 146 -9.26 -11.77 -11.50
C VAL A 146 -8.60 -11.39 -12.83
N GLY A 147 -8.17 -12.37 -13.62
CA GLY A 147 -7.59 -12.17 -14.94
C GLY A 147 -6.07 -12.04 -14.90
N ARG A 148 -5.38 -12.94 -15.62
CA ARG A 148 -3.90 -13.04 -15.61
C ARG A 148 -3.18 -11.82 -16.19
N GLU A 149 -3.78 -11.18 -17.19
CA GLU A 149 -3.19 -10.02 -17.87
C GLU A 149 -3.64 -8.68 -17.26
N GLY A 150 -4.44 -8.69 -16.20
CA GLY A 150 -5.05 -7.48 -15.66
C GLY A 150 -6.00 -6.76 -16.64
N PRO A 151 -6.49 -5.55 -16.26
CA PRO A 151 -7.53 -4.86 -17.01
C PRO A 151 -7.09 -4.42 -18.42
N ALA A 152 -7.86 -4.82 -19.45
CA ALA A 152 -7.51 -4.56 -20.86
C ALA A 152 -7.36 -3.07 -21.20
N PHE A 153 -8.23 -2.21 -20.65
CA PHE A 153 -8.18 -0.76 -20.90
C PHE A 153 -6.85 -0.13 -20.47
N ALA A 154 -6.24 -0.68 -19.42
CA ALA A 154 -4.98 -0.19 -18.88
C ALA A 154 -3.79 -0.67 -19.69
N ARG A 155 -3.80 -1.96 -20.09
CA ARG A 155 -2.77 -2.50 -21.00
C ARG A 155 -2.69 -1.76 -22.32
N GLU A 156 -3.82 -1.32 -22.86
CA GLU A 156 -3.83 -0.51 -24.09
C GLU A 156 -3.12 0.85 -23.89
N VAL A 157 -3.20 1.43 -22.69
CA VAL A 157 -2.56 2.71 -22.35
C VAL A 157 -1.08 2.53 -21.99
N PHE A 158 -0.76 1.53 -21.18
CA PHE A 158 0.61 1.25 -20.74
C PHE A 158 1.45 0.56 -21.83
N GLY A 159 0.81 -0.08 -22.81
CA GLY A 159 1.48 -0.81 -23.88
C GLY A 159 2.05 -2.16 -23.45
N GLN A 160 1.83 -2.59 -22.21
CA GLN A 160 2.33 -3.83 -21.64
C GLN A 160 1.37 -4.43 -20.59
N PRO A 161 1.42 -5.75 -20.33
CA PRO A 161 0.77 -6.34 -19.17
C PRO A 161 1.41 -5.85 -17.86
N PRO A 162 0.73 -5.98 -16.71
CA PRO A 162 1.33 -5.68 -15.43
C PRO A 162 2.51 -6.62 -15.13
N ASP A 163 3.57 -6.08 -14.55
CA ASP A 163 4.76 -6.81 -14.11
C ASP A 163 4.44 -7.71 -12.92
N VAL A 164 3.59 -7.22 -12.03
CA VAL A 164 3.29 -7.86 -10.75
C VAL A 164 1.79 -7.77 -10.46
N ALA A 165 1.23 -8.84 -9.93
CA ALA A 165 -0.12 -8.84 -9.38
C ALA A 165 -0.09 -9.37 -7.95
N ASN A 166 -0.76 -8.69 -7.02
CA ASN A 166 -0.80 -9.10 -5.62
C ASN A 166 -2.24 -9.26 -5.13
N VAL A 167 -2.43 -10.18 -4.17
CA VAL A 167 -3.63 -10.31 -3.36
C VAL A 167 -3.34 -9.87 -1.94
N TRP A 168 -4.33 -9.23 -1.32
CA TRP A 168 -4.27 -8.69 0.04
C TRP A 168 -5.42 -9.24 0.85
N ILE A 169 -5.16 -9.83 2.02
CA ILE A 169 -6.20 -10.37 2.92
C ILE A 169 -5.88 -9.98 4.36
N GLY A 170 -6.71 -9.14 4.99
CA GLY A 170 -6.44 -8.63 6.33
C GLY A 170 -7.66 -8.23 7.14
N GLY A 171 -7.41 -7.96 8.42
CA GLY A 171 -8.36 -7.37 9.37
C GLY A 171 -8.31 -5.84 9.37
N CYS A 172 -9.09 -5.22 10.26
CA CYS A 172 -9.19 -3.76 10.33
C CYS A 172 -8.00 -3.12 11.08
N ARG A 173 -7.24 -3.91 11.85
CA ARG A 173 -6.05 -3.41 12.55
C ARG A 173 -4.83 -3.23 11.64
N SER A 174 -4.75 -3.96 10.53
CA SER A 174 -3.60 -3.90 9.62
C SER A 174 -3.63 -2.62 8.77
N LYS A 175 -2.58 -1.81 8.92
CA LYS A 175 -2.38 -0.52 8.24
C LYS A 175 -1.03 -0.52 7.55
N THR A 176 -1.00 -0.09 6.29
CA THR A 176 0.26 0.18 5.58
C THR A 176 0.68 1.61 5.86
N SER A 177 1.92 1.81 6.30
CA SER A 177 2.44 3.14 6.64
C SER A 177 2.53 4.06 5.40
N LEU A 178 2.80 5.35 5.60
CA LEU A 178 2.88 6.31 4.49
C LEU A 178 4.14 6.03 3.66
N HIS A 179 3.97 5.66 2.40
CA HIS A 179 5.07 5.32 1.48
C HIS A 179 4.69 5.69 0.05
N LYS A 180 5.55 5.38 -0.92
CA LYS A 180 5.32 5.58 -2.37
C LYS A 180 5.97 4.43 -3.14
N ASP A 181 5.38 4.11 -4.29
CA ASP A 181 5.87 3.05 -5.17
C ASP A 181 6.28 3.61 -6.54
N PRO A 182 7.28 3.02 -7.22
CA PRO A 182 7.63 3.36 -8.59
C PRO A 182 6.72 2.66 -9.63
N TYR A 183 5.48 2.33 -9.26
CA TYR A 183 4.54 1.57 -10.09
C TYR A 183 3.25 2.33 -10.38
N GLU A 184 2.76 2.20 -11.60
CA GLU A 184 1.38 2.50 -11.96
C GLU A 184 0.48 1.40 -11.37
N ASN A 185 -0.33 1.75 -10.36
CA ASN A 185 -1.05 0.78 -9.55
C ASN A 185 -2.56 0.83 -9.83
N LEU A 186 -3.12 -0.29 -10.28
CA LEU A 186 -4.57 -0.49 -10.33
C LEU A 186 -5.00 -1.36 -9.15
N TYR A 187 -5.75 -0.77 -8.23
CA TYR A 187 -6.14 -1.39 -6.96
C TYR A 187 -7.64 -1.66 -6.93
N LEU A 188 -8.06 -2.93 -6.98
CA LEU A 188 -9.45 -3.37 -6.96
C LEU A 188 -9.82 -3.94 -5.58
N VAL A 189 -10.88 -3.43 -4.98
CA VAL A 189 -11.43 -4.02 -3.73
C VAL A 189 -12.40 -5.14 -4.11
N VAL A 190 -12.14 -6.35 -3.62
CA VAL A 190 -13.02 -7.51 -3.80
C VAL A 190 -14.02 -7.60 -2.64
N ARG A 191 -13.53 -7.45 -1.40
CA ARG A 191 -14.33 -7.58 -0.18
C ARG A 191 -13.99 -6.48 0.83
N GLY A 192 -14.97 -6.03 1.59
CA GLY A 192 -14.80 -4.97 2.58
C GLY A 192 -14.56 -3.60 1.96
N THR A 193 -13.70 -2.80 2.61
CA THR A 193 -13.31 -1.47 2.14
C THR A 193 -11.83 -1.22 2.29
N LYS A 194 -11.29 -0.34 1.43
CA LYS A 194 -9.93 0.20 1.55
C LYS A 194 -10.00 1.72 1.55
N THR A 195 -9.38 2.35 2.53
CA THR A 195 -9.31 3.81 2.64
C THR A 195 -7.88 4.28 2.45
N PHE A 196 -7.67 5.05 1.39
CA PHE A 196 -6.40 5.64 1.01
C PHE A 196 -6.33 7.09 1.49
N THR A 197 -5.21 7.47 2.10
CA THR A 197 -4.82 8.87 2.29
C THR A 197 -3.63 9.15 1.39
N LEU A 198 -3.85 10.01 0.38
CA LEU A 198 -2.95 10.24 -0.74
C LEU A 198 -2.34 11.64 -0.71
N PHE A 199 -1.09 11.76 -1.15
CA PHE A 199 -0.41 13.04 -1.40
C PHE A 199 0.35 12.97 -2.73
N PRO A 200 0.29 14.03 -3.55
CA PRO A 200 0.95 14.03 -4.85
C PRO A 200 2.49 14.05 -4.71
N PRO A 201 3.24 13.56 -5.71
CA PRO A 201 4.71 13.56 -5.69
C PRO A 201 5.33 14.95 -5.48
N SER A 202 4.63 16.00 -5.93
CA SER A 202 5.03 17.41 -5.73
C SER A 202 5.10 17.84 -4.26
N GLU A 203 4.47 17.08 -3.35
CA GLU A 203 4.50 17.33 -1.90
C GLU A 203 5.64 16.59 -1.19
N ALA A 204 6.61 16.01 -1.90
CA ALA A 204 7.76 15.32 -1.30
C ALA A 204 8.52 16.16 -0.25
N TYR A 205 8.64 17.48 -0.45
CA TYR A 205 9.22 18.41 0.55
C TYR A 205 8.48 18.37 1.91
N CYS A 206 7.22 17.97 1.93
CA CYS A 206 6.41 17.87 3.15
C CYS A 206 6.57 16.53 3.89
N MET A 207 7.14 15.50 3.24
CA MET A 207 7.10 14.11 3.72
C MET A 207 8.21 13.73 4.69
N HIS A 208 9.26 14.56 4.82
CA HIS A 208 10.37 14.31 5.76
C HIS A 208 11.02 12.92 5.64
N GLU A 209 11.10 12.39 4.42
CA GLU A 209 11.76 11.11 4.13
C GLU A 209 13.22 11.12 4.63
N GLN A 210 13.62 10.08 5.36
CA GLN A 210 14.92 9.95 6.03
C GLN A 210 15.42 8.51 5.98
N LEU A 211 16.73 8.30 6.11
CA LEU A 211 17.32 6.97 6.23
C LEU A 211 17.13 6.42 7.65
N PHE A 212 16.64 5.19 7.75
CA PHE A 212 16.47 4.46 9.00
C PHE A 212 17.22 3.13 8.96
N PRO A 213 17.85 2.68 10.05
CA PRO A 213 18.38 1.33 10.15
C PRO A 213 17.28 0.32 9.86
N HIS A 214 17.61 -0.71 9.09
CA HIS A 214 16.69 -1.79 8.73
C HIS A 214 16.67 -2.88 9.80
N ALA A 215 15.47 -3.37 10.11
CA ALA A 215 15.23 -4.50 10.97
C ALA A 215 13.99 -5.30 10.53
N THR A 216 13.86 -6.50 11.05
CA THR A 216 12.67 -7.34 10.88
C THR A 216 12.18 -7.79 12.25
N TYR A 217 10.86 -7.87 12.43
CA TYR A 217 10.29 -8.54 13.58
C TYR A 217 10.59 -10.05 13.54
N THR A 218 10.91 -10.61 14.69
CA THR A 218 10.84 -12.06 14.96
C THR A 218 9.61 -12.33 15.82
N PHE A 219 8.97 -13.47 15.59
CA PHE A 219 7.75 -13.86 16.30
C PHE A 219 7.90 -15.27 16.88
N ASP A 220 7.80 -15.38 18.20
CA ASP A 220 7.74 -16.66 18.92
C ASP A 220 6.48 -16.71 19.79
N PRO A 221 5.40 -17.38 19.33
CA PRO A 221 4.17 -17.49 20.09
C PRO A 221 4.29 -18.37 21.34
N THR A 222 5.39 -19.13 21.49
CA THR A 222 5.62 -20.03 22.62
C THR A 222 6.51 -19.42 23.70
N SER A 223 7.12 -18.27 23.40
CA SER A 223 8.01 -17.57 24.31
C SER A 223 7.24 -17.05 25.53
N SER A 224 7.41 -17.75 26.66
CA SER A 224 6.92 -17.31 27.97
C SER A 224 7.90 -16.39 28.70
N SER A 225 9.07 -16.12 28.10
CA SER A 225 10.20 -15.41 28.72
C SER A 225 10.24 -13.91 28.38
N SER A 226 9.41 -13.43 27.46
CA SER A 226 9.32 -12.02 27.05
C SER A 226 7.93 -11.45 27.37
N PRO A 227 7.81 -10.16 27.72
CA PRO A 227 6.51 -9.49 27.86
C PRO A 227 5.71 -9.41 26.54
N SER A 228 6.38 -9.61 25.39
CA SER A 228 5.76 -9.65 24.06
C SER A 228 6.30 -10.86 23.27
N PRO A 229 5.46 -11.55 22.46
CA PRO A 229 5.92 -12.61 21.57
C PRO A 229 6.77 -12.10 20.40
N PHE A 230 6.99 -10.79 20.30
CA PHE A 230 7.79 -10.15 19.26
C PHE A 230 9.12 -9.61 19.78
N SER A 231 10.16 -9.69 18.96
CA SER A 231 11.41 -8.95 19.17
C SER A 231 11.94 -8.39 17.84
N ILE A 232 12.72 -7.30 17.90
CA ILE A 232 13.26 -6.64 16.70
C ILE A 232 14.69 -7.13 16.48
N SER A 233 14.96 -7.63 15.28
CA SER A 233 16.30 -8.05 14.86
C SER A 233 16.82 -7.12 13.78
N LEU A 234 17.86 -6.34 14.12
CA LEU A 234 18.57 -5.49 13.16
C LEU A 234 19.21 -6.34 12.07
N THR A 235 19.15 -5.88 10.83
CA THR A 235 19.78 -6.55 9.70
C THR A 235 21.29 -6.49 9.81
N SER A 236 21.93 -7.62 9.49
CA SER A 236 23.38 -7.77 9.49
C SER A 236 23.83 -8.33 8.12
N PRO A 237 24.71 -7.63 7.39
CA PRO A 237 25.33 -6.34 7.73
C PRO A 237 24.30 -5.18 7.81
N PRO A 238 24.60 -4.08 8.53
CA PRO A 238 23.68 -2.96 8.67
C PRO A 238 23.28 -2.36 7.31
N VAL A 239 21.98 -2.27 7.08
CA VAL A 239 21.37 -1.60 5.92
C VAL A 239 20.53 -0.43 6.43
N HIS A 240 20.46 0.66 5.66
CA HIS A 240 19.55 1.77 5.93
C HIS A 240 18.60 1.97 4.75
N LEU A 241 17.32 2.17 5.03
CA LEU A 241 16.30 2.42 4.00
C LEU A 241 15.69 3.81 4.15
N PRO A 242 15.39 4.51 3.04
CA PRO A 242 14.65 5.76 3.08
C PRO A 242 13.18 5.48 3.41
N TRP A 243 12.66 6.11 4.46
CA TRP A 243 11.26 5.99 4.85
C TRP A 243 10.67 7.29 5.39
N ILE A 244 9.34 7.35 5.50
CA ILE A 244 8.61 8.51 6.01
C ILE A 244 8.25 8.28 7.49
N PRO A 245 8.79 9.08 8.43
CA PRO A 245 8.54 8.91 9.87
C PRO A 245 7.21 9.51 10.36
N ILE A 246 6.39 10.04 9.46
CA ILE A 246 5.18 10.78 9.83
C ILE A 246 4.08 9.79 10.25
N ASN A 247 3.75 9.78 11.54
CA ASN A 247 2.54 9.14 12.02
C ASN A 247 1.31 9.99 11.68
N LEU A 248 0.50 9.51 10.73
CA LEU A 248 -0.71 10.20 10.29
C LEU A 248 -1.87 10.15 11.31
N ASP A 249 -1.85 9.23 12.28
CA ASP A 249 -2.85 9.20 13.38
C ASP A 249 -2.56 10.28 14.44
N ALA A 250 -1.29 10.66 14.60
CA ALA A 250 -0.85 11.67 15.56
C ALA A 250 0.30 12.53 15.00
N PRO A 251 0.06 13.37 13.98
CA PRO A 251 1.12 14.11 13.31
C PRO A 251 1.75 15.18 14.23
N SER A 252 3.05 15.04 14.49
CA SER A 252 3.80 15.99 15.32
C SER A 252 4.29 17.19 14.49
N ARG A 253 3.72 18.37 14.72
CA ARG A 253 4.15 19.62 14.05
C ARG A 253 5.51 20.13 14.51
N SER A 254 5.96 19.74 15.70
CA SER A 254 7.28 20.10 16.22
C SER A 254 8.37 19.26 15.55
N GLN A 255 8.13 17.96 15.35
CA GLN A 255 9.07 17.06 14.68
C GLN A 255 9.02 17.23 13.15
N HIS A 256 7.83 17.41 12.58
CA HIS A 256 7.61 17.41 11.13
C HIS A 256 6.97 18.72 10.64
N PRO A 257 7.58 19.90 10.86
CA PRO A 257 6.92 21.21 10.62
C PRO A 257 6.47 21.41 9.17
N ARG A 258 7.23 20.90 8.18
CA ARG A 258 6.88 20.98 6.75
C ARG A 258 5.58 20.24 6.40
N PHE A 259 5.19 19.22 7.18
CA PHE A 259 3.97 18.45 6.92
C PHE A 259 2.70 19.31 7.01
N SER A 260 2.74 20.43 7.74
CA SER A 260 1.64 21.42 7.77
C SER A 260 1.32 22.05 6.41
N LEU A 261 2.20 21.92 5.42
CA LEU A 261 2.01 22.38 4.04
C LEU A 261 1.34 21.32 3.15
N ALA A 262 1.32 20.05 3.58
CA ALA A 262 0.73 18.96 2.82
C ALA A 262 -0.79 19.05 2.81
N ARG A 263 -1.41 18.55 1.74
CA ARG A 263 -2.87 18.51 1.61
C ARG A 263 -3.34 17.09 1.28
N PRO A 264 -3.82 16.31 2.27
CA PRO A 264 -4.23 14.94 2.03
C PRO A 264 -5.49 14.88 1.16
N LEU A 265 -5.51 13.91 0.24
CA LEU A 265 -6.72 13.46 -0.45
C LEU A 265 -7.15 12.12 0.16
N ARG A 266 -8.39 12.00 0.64
CA ARG A 266 -8.90 10.75 1.22
C ARG A 266 -9.90 10.10 0.27
N VAL A 267 -9.74 8.81 0.01
CA VAL A 267 -10.61 8.00 -0.85
C VAL A 267 -10.95 6.71 -0.15
N THR A 268 -12.23 6.34 -0.13
CA THR A 268 -12.67 5.01 0.32
C THR A 268 -13.24 4.25 -0.86
N LEU A 269 -12.68 3.06 -1.11
CA LEU A 269 -13.11 2.11 -2.11
C LEU A 269 -13.96 1.03 -1.43
N HIS A 270 -15.06 0.65 -2.07
CA HIS A 270 -15.92 -0.45 -1.64
C HIS A 270 -15.75 -1.64 -2.58
N SER A 271 -16.31 -2.81 -2.22
CA SER A 271 -16.35 -3.99 -3.09
C SER A 271 -16.83 -3.65 -4.52
N GLY A 272 -15.96 -3.94 -5.48
CA GLY A 272 -16.13 -3.67 -6.92
C GLY A 272 -15.53 -2.35 -7.40
N ASP A 273 -15.11 -1.44 -6.52
CA ASP A 273 -14.45 -0.20 -6.90
C ASP A 273 -12.96 -0.45 -7.22
N MET A 274 -12.46 0.27 -8.23
CA MET A 274 -11.04 0.27 -8.60
C MET A 274 -10.45 1.68 -8.46
N LEU A 275 -9.23 1.77 -7.92
CA LEU A 275 -8.44 2.99 -7.90
C LEU A 275 -7.28 2.84 -8.87
N TYR A 276 -7.11 3.80 -9.77
CA TYR A 276 -5.80 4.06 -10.35
C TYR A 276 -5.03 4.98 -9.40
N LEU A 277 -3.96 4.44 -8.83
CA LEU A 277 -2.98 5.12 -7.99
C LEU A 277 -1.71 5.29 -8.83
N PRO A 278 -1.42 6.52 -9.30
CA PRO A 278 -0.28 6.74 -10.18
C PRO A 278 1.04 6.54 -9.45
N ALA A 279 2.09 6.21 -10.21
CA ALA A 279 3.43 6.08 -9.66
C ALA A 279 3.86 7.33 -8.87
N LEU A 280 4.66 7.08 -7.82
CA LEU A 280 5.27 8.06 -6.90
C LEU A 280 4.29 8.80 -5.98
N TRP A 281 2.99 8.53 -6.06
CA TRP A 281 2.03 9.10 -5.11
C TRP A 281 2.26 8.52 -3.71
N PHE A 282 2.42 9.42 -2.74
CA PHE A 282 2.52 9.01 -1.36
C PHE A 282 1.16 8.56 -0.87
N HIS A 283 1.10 7.40 -0.22
CA HIS A 283 -0.16 6.84 0.23
C HIS A 283 -0.01 6.06 1.53
N ARG A 284 -1.04 6.18 2.38
CA ARG A 284 -1.30 5.32 3.53
C ARG A 284 -2.60 4.57 3.27
N VAL A 285 -2.63 3.28 3.61
CA VAL A 285 -3.80 2.43 3.39
C VAL A 285 -4.33 1.88 4.71
N GLU A 286 -5.62 2.08 4.92
CA GLU A 286 -6.40 1.49 6.00
C GLU A 286 -7.47 0.60 5.38
N GLN A 287 -8.02 -0.34 6.14
CA GLN A 287 -9.04 -1.24 5.62
C GLN A 287 -10.10 -1.56 6.66
N ASP A 288 -11.28 -1.92 6.18
CA ASP A 288 -12.33 -2.47 7.04
C ASP A 288 -12.91 -3.73 6.41
N VAL A 289 -13.26 -4.64 7.28
CA VAL A 289 -13.88 -5.93 6.98
C VAL A 289 -15.31 -5.70 6.46
N GLY A 290 -15.80 -6.56 5.59
CA GLY A 290 -17.16 -6.42 5.07
C GLY A 290 -17.55 -7.57 4.16
N PRO A 291 -18.80 -7.61 3.65
CA PRO A 291 -19.39 -8.86 3.22
C PRO A 291 -18.81 -9.51 1.98
N GLY A 292 -18.72 -10.84 2.04
CA GLY A 292 -18.35 -11.72 0.94
C GLY A 292 -19.56 -12.45 0.33
N PRO A 293 -19.40 -13.09 -0.84
CA PRO A 293 -20.46 -13.85 -1.49
C PRO A 293 -20.84 -15.13 -0.71
N GLY A 294 -22.12 -15.52 -0.75
CA GLY A 294 -22.63 -16.76 -0.13
C GLY A 294 -23.85 -16.59 0.80
N PRO A 295 -24.54 -17.69 1.17
CA PRO A 295 -25.61 -17.67 2.17
C PRO A 295 -25.03 -17.30 3.56
N GLY A 296 -25.55 -16.24 4.17
CA GLY A 296 -24.99 -15.61 5.40
C GLY A 296 -24.37 -14.22 5.18
N SER A 297 -24.33 -13.75 3.93
CA SER A 297 -23.87 -12.39 3.55
C SER A 297 -24.68 -11.24 4.16
N ALA A 298 -25.89 -11.53 4.65
CA ALA A 298 -26.76 -10.59 5.34
C ALA A 298 -27.33 -11.22 6.63
N GLY A 299 -26.48 -11.40 7.63
CA GLY A 299 -26.89 -11.80 8.99
C GLY A 299 -26.62 -13.28 9.30
N GLU A 300 -25.89 -13.50 10.42
CA GLU A 300 -25.42 -14.77 10.99
C GLU A 300 -24.08 -15.29 10.40
N GLY A 301 -22.86 -14.90 10.81
CA GLY A 301 -22.36 -14.13 11.96
C GLY A 301 -20.83 -14.26 12.10
N ARG A 302 -20.07 -13.49 11.29
CA ARG A 302 -18.60 -13.24 11.27
C ARG A 302 -17.71 -14.39 10.74
N THR A 303 -16.73 -14.20 9.86
CA THR A 303 -15.86 -13.06 9.52
C THR A 303 -15.82 -12.81 8.02
N GLN A 304 -15.64 -11.56 7.62
CA GLN A 304 -15.54 -11.22 6.21
C GLN A 304 -14.40 -10.20 6.06
N ALA A 305 -13.16 -10.71 5.93
CA ALA A 305 -11.92 -9.92 5.83
C ALA A 305 -11.97 -8.82 4.76
N ALA A 306 -11.12 -7.81 4.86
CA ALA A 306 -10.86 -6.96 3.72
C ALA A 306 -10.03 -7.75 2.70
N ILE A 307 -10.50 -7.80 1.45
CA ILE A 307 -9.78 -8.47 0.35
C ILE A 307 -9.65 -7.51 -0.83
N ALA A 308 -8.44 -7.39 -1.35
CA ALA A 308 -8.16 -6.62 -2.55
C ALA A 308 -7.16 -7.33 -3.45
N VAL A 309 -7.17 -6.95 -4.71
CA VAL A 309 -6.15 -7.32 -5.70
C VAL A 309 -5.62 -6.05 -6.31
N ASN A 310 -4.32 -6.03 -6.59
CA ASN A 310 -3.75 -4.94 -7.35
C ASN A 310 -2.81 -5.45 -8.45
N TRP A 311 -2.67 -4.63 -9.47
CA TRP A 311 -1.73 -4.83 -10.57
C TRP A 311 -0.76 -3.65 -10.60
N TRP A 312 0.52 -3.96 -10.65
CA TRP A 312 1.60 -3.00 -10.83
C TRP A 312 2.14 -3.09 -12.24
N THR A 313 2.31 -1.93 -12.86
CA THR A 313 3.05 -1.75 -14.10
C THR A 313 4.15 -0.75 -13.83
N ASP A 314 5.37 -1.04 -14.27
CA ASP A 314 6.52 -0.14 -14.09
C ASP A 314 6.20 1.26 -14.60
N LEU A 315 6.66 2.26 -13.84
CA LEU A 315 6.71 3.63 -14.31
C LEU A 315 7.62 3.71 -15.55
N ASP A 316 7.18 4.45 -16.57
CA ASP A 316 8.10 4.93 -17.60
C ASP A 316 9.10 5.92 -16.96
N PHE A 317 10.31 5.45 -16.66
CA PHE A 317 11.39 6.26 -16.07
C PHE A 317 11.86 7.40 -16.98
N GLY A 318 11.49 7.39 -18.26
CA GLY A 318 11.65 8.53 -19.18
C GLY A 318 10.60 9.62 -18.99
N ALA A 319 9.52 9.36 -18.25
CA ALA A 319 8.44 10.32 -18.03
C ALA A 319 8.91 11.52 -17.18
N PRO A 320 8.43 12.74 -17.48
CA PRO A 320 8.82 13.95 -16.75
C PRO A 320 8.59 13.89 -15.24
N VAL A 321 7.63 13.07 -14.78
CA VAL A 321 7.31 12.92 -13.36
C VAL A 321 8.49 12.35 -12.57
N TRP A 322 9.25 11.40 -13.13
CA TRP A 322 10.43 10.81 -12.48
C TRP A 322 11.52 11.86 -12.24
N GLY A 323 11.88 12.59 -13.29
CA GLY A 323 12.88 13.65 -13.21
C GLY A 323 12.49 14.79 -12.28
N LEU A 324 11.22 15.24 -12.34
CA LEU A 324 10.71 16.29 -11.46
C LEU A 324 10.68 15.84 -9.99
N PHE A 325 10.21 14.62 -9.73
CA PHE A 325 10.20 14.05 -8.38
C PHE A 325 11.62 13.97 -7.82
N GLY A 326 12.56 13.41 -8.57
CA GLY A 326 13.97 13.30 -8.16
C GLY A 326 14.60 14.67 -7.88
N LEU A 327 14.28 15.70 -8.69
CA LEU A 327 14.75 17.07 -8.43
C LEU A 327 14.19 17.62 -7.11
N VAL A 328 12.88 17.50 -6.86
CA VAL A 328 12.25 17.99 -5.62
C VAL A 328 12.81 17.25 -4.40
N ARG A 329 13.00 15.93 -4.50
CA ARG A 329 13.59 15.10 -3.44
C ARG A 329 15.01 15.54 -3.13
N ARG A 330 15.91 15.62 -4.12
CA ARG A 330 17.30 16.07 -3.92
C ARG A 330 17.42 17.49 -3.37
N LEU A 331 16.60 18.42 -3.85
CA LEU A 331 16.55 19.78 -3.28
C LEU A 331 16.12 19.77 -1.80
N THR A 332 15.21 18.85 -1.44
CA THR A 332 14.77 18.67 -0.06
C THR A 332 15.90 18.08 0.80
N MET A 333 16.61 17.08 0.30
CA MET A 333 17.75 16.47 0.98
C MET A 333 18.89 17.48 1.19
N ALA A 334 19.23 18.27 0.17
CA ALA A 334 20.25 19.32 0.27
C ALA A 334 19.86 20.43 1.29
N LEU A 335 18.57 20.76 1.39
CA LEU A 335 18.09 21.68 2.44
C LEU A 335 18.21 21.11 3.85
N ASP A 336 18.17 19.78 3.96
CA ASP A 336 18.34 19.05 5.22
C ASP A 336 19.84 18.75 5.51
N GLY A 337 20.76 19.10 4.59
CA GLY A 337 22.19 18.77 4.69
C GLY A 337 22.50 17.29 4.48
N ARG A 338 21.71 16.63 3.63
CA ARG A 338 21.70 15.17 3.38
C ARG A 338 21.94 14.82 1.91
N GLU A 339 22.58 15.70 1.14
CA GLU A 339 22.85 15.51 -0.29
C GLU A 339 23.67 14.24 -0.60
N ASP A 340 24.56 13.83 0.30
CA ASP A 340 25.46 12.68 0.10
C ASP A 340 24.80 11.33 0.48
N GLU A 341 23.58 11.33 1.04
CA GLU A 341 22.88 10.10 1.45
C GLU A 341 22.46 9.21 0.26
N GLU A 342 22.28 9.78 -0.94
CA GLU A 342 21.97 9.00 -2.15
C GLU A 342 23.17 8.16 -2.64
N GLU A 343 24.41 8.62 -2.44
CA GLU A 343 25.62 7.93 -2.94
C GLU A 343 25.97 6.68 -2.11
N GLY A 344 25.56 6.62 -0.84
CA GLY A 344 25.83 5.50 0.06
C GLY A 344 24.86 4.32 -0.04
N GLY A 345 23.68 4.51 -0.63
CA GLY A 345 22.64 3.48 -0.79
C GLY A 345 22.66 2.76 -2.14
N ALA A 346 23.27 3.36 -3.17
CA ALA A 346 23.30 2.81 -4.52
C ALA A 346 24.13 1.52 -4.67
N SER A 347 24.97 1.16 -3.69
CA SER A 347 25.78 -0.06 -3.77
C SER A 347 24.99 -1.36 -3.59
N SER A 348 23.71 -1.31 -3.20
CA SER A 348 22.88 -2.51 -3.02
C SER A 348 21.70 -2.64 -3.99
N GLU A 349 21.35 -1.58 -4.74
CA GLU A 349 20.25 -1.63 -5.71
C GLU A 349 20.71 -2.00 -7.14
N GLU A 350 22.02 -1.93 -7.46
CA GLU A 350 22.56 -2.27 -8.78
C GLU A 350 22.83 -3.77 -9.03
N GLU A 351 22.72 -4.65 -8.02
CA GLU A 351 23.01 -6.10 -8.20
C GLU A 351 21.75 -6.99 -8.39
N GLY A 352 20.58 -6.39 -8.61
CA GLY A 352 19.30 -7.12 -8.64
C GLY A 352 18.44 -6.93 -9.89
N LEU A 353 19.03 -6.71 -11.07
CA LEU A 353 18.34 -6.76 -12.37
C LEU A 353 18.76 -7.99 -13.19
#